data_AF-A0A258E4K8-F1
#
_entry.id   AF-A0A258E4K8-F1
#
_cell.length_a   1.000
_cell.length_b   1.000
_cell.length_c   1.000
_cell.angle_alpha   90.00
_cell.angle_beta   90.00
_cell.angle_gamma   90.00
#
_symmetry.space_group_name_H-M   'P 1'
#
loop_
_entity.id
_entity.type
_entity.pdbx_description
1 polymer ?
#
loop_
_entity_poly.entity_id
_entity_poly.type
_entity_poly.pdbx_seq_one_letter_code
_entity_poly.pdbx_strand_id
1 'polypeptide(L)' 'MPIQVGDTLPAATFRVSTSDGPVPKSTDDVFKGKRVVLFAVPGAFT' A
#
# COMPACT_ATOMS: atom_id res chain seq x y z
N MET A 1 11.57 -3.94 13.34
CA MET A 1 10.68 -4.90 14.02
C MET A 1 9.58 -5.30 13.05
N PRO A 2 9.17 -6.58 13.00
CA PRO A 2 8.03 -6.99 12.18
C PRO A 2 6.74 -6.31 12.66
N ILE A 3 5.81 -6.06 11.74
CA ILE A 3 4.48 -5.51 12.04
C ILE A 3 3.69 -6.54 12.87
N GLN A 4 3.03 -6.09 13.93
CA GLN A 4 2.20 -6.92 14.80
C GLN A 4 0.71 -6.60 14.65
N VAL A 5 -0.14 -7.46 15.21
CA VAL A 5 -1.59 -7.23 15.24
C VAL A 5 -1.89 -6.00 16.10
N GLY A 6 -2.64 -5.06 15.53
CA GLY A 6 -2.97 -3.78 16.18
C GLY A 6 -2.05 -2.63 15.79
N ASP A 7 -0.91 -2.90 15.16
CA ASP A 7 -0.03 -1.85 14.65
C ASP A 7 -0.64 -1.17 13.43
N THR A 8 -0.40 0.14 13.34
CA THR A 8 -0.64 0.90 12.12
C THR A 8 0.52 0.65 11.15
N LEU A 9 0.20 0.55 9.86
CA LEU A 9 1.22 0.45 8.81
C LEU A 9 2.15 1.67 8.84
N PRO A 10 3.47 1.48 8.62
CA PRO A 10 4.40 2.59 8.48
C PRO A 10 4.01 3.53 7.34
N ALA A 11 4.27 4.83 7.53
CA ALA A 11 4.04 5.81 6.49
C ALA A 11 4.93 5.54 5.26
N ALA A 12 4.29 5.31 4.12
CA ALA A 12 4.91 5.06 2.83
C ALA A 12 4.12 5.74 1.69
N THR A 13 4.79 5.90 0.56
CA THR A 13 4.20 6.39 -0.70
C THR A 13 4.09 5.24 -1.68
N PHE A 14 2.88 4.95 -2.12
CA PHE A 14 2.55 3.96 -3.14
C PHE A 14 2.44 4.63 -4.51
N ARG A 15 2.71 3.90 -5.58
CA ARG A 15 2.32 4.30 -6.94
C ARG A 15 1.12 3.48 -7.37
N VAL A 16 0.05 4.16 -7.72
CA VAL A 16 -1.20 3.56 -8.18
C VAL A 16 -1.41 3.93 -9.64
N SER A 17 -1.63 2.92 -10.49
CA SER A 17 -1.92 3.13 -11.91
C SER A 17 -3.31 3.74 -12.10
N THR A 18 -3.39 4.86 -12.79
CA THR A 18 -4.65 5.49 -13.25
C THR A 18 -4.68 5.56 -14.78
N SER A 19 -5.76 6.10 -15.36
CA SER A 19 -5.88 6.34 -16.81
C SER A 19 -4.77 7.25 -17.36
N ASP A 20 -4.27 8.16 -16.54
CA ASP A 20 -3.28 9.18 -16.93
C ASP A 20 -1.85 8.77 -16.55
N GLY A 21 -1.68 7.54 -16.02
CA GLY A 21 -0.41 6.96 -15.62
C GLY A 21 -0.28 6.72 -14.11
N PRO A 22 0.92 6.32 -13.62
CA PRO A 22 1.15 6.06 -12.20
C PRO A 22 1.17 7.35 -11.37
N VAL A 23 0.29 7.44 -10.38
CA VAL A 23 0.19 8.61 -9.48
C VAL A 23 0.64 8.23 -8.06
N PRO A 24 1.39 9.09 -7.36
CA PRO A 24 1.73 8.85 -5.96
C PRO A 24 0.49 8.92 -5.05
N LYS A 25 0.41 8.01 -4.08
CA LYS A 25 -0.61 7.96 -3.03
C LYS A 25 0.05 7.70 -1.68
N SER A 26 -0.41 8.36 -0.63
CA SER A 26 0.05 8.10 0.72
C SER A 26 -0.55 6.79 1.28
N THR A 27 -0.03 6.33 2.40
CA THR A 27 -0.61 5.19 3.14
C THR A 27 -2.05 5.48 3.56
N ASP A 28 -2.32 6.69 4.04
CA ASP A 28 -3.68 7.09 4.42
C ASP A 28 -4.64 7.06 3.23
N ASP A 29 -4.23 7.53 2.06
CA ASP A 29 -5.07 7.51 0.85
C ASP A 29 -5.50 6.08 0.46
N VAL A 30 -4.63 5.10 0.72
CA VAL A 30 -4.86 3.70 0.36
C VAL A 30 -5.66 2.96 1.42
N PHE A 31 -5.34 3.15 2.72
CA PHE A 31 -5.82 2.29 3.81
C PHE A 31 -6.87 2.94 4.73
N LYS A 32 -6.90 4.28 4.86
CA LYS A 32 -7.77 4.94 5.84
C LYS A 32 -9.25 4.74 5.54
N GLY A 33 -10.01 4.35 6.56
CA GLY A 33 -11.46 4.12 6.43
C GLY A 33 -11.85 2.90 5.60
N LYS A 34 -10.89 2.05 5.21
CA LYS A 34 -11.11 0.85 4.40
C LYS A 34 -10.60 -0.38 5.15
N ARG A 35 -11.29 -1.50 4.96
CA ARG A 35 -10.75 -2.81 5.34
C ARG A 35 -10.01 -3.37 4.13
N VAL A 36 -8.70 -3.50 4.25
CA VAL A 36 -7.80 -3.85 3.14
C VAL A 36 -7.00 -5.09 3.49
N VAL A 37 -6.80 -5.97 2.51
CA VAL A 37 -5.83 -7.06 2.57
C VAL A 37 -4.69 -6.71 1.61
N LEU A 38 -3.46 -6.61 2.13
CA LEU A 38 -2.26 -6.30 1.35
C LEU A 38 -1.44 -7.57 1.15
N PHE A 39 -1.08 -7.87 -0.10
CA PHE A 39 -0.19 -8.97 -0.46
C PHE A 39 1.14 -8.41 -0.98
N ALA A 40 2.25 -8.90 -0.43
CA ALA A 40 3.59 -8.62 -0.95
C ALA A 40 4.08 -9.84 -1.74
N VAL A 41 4.50 -9.64 -2.99
CA VAL A 41 5.00 -10.68 -3.89
C VAL A 41 6.41 -10.32 -4.38
N PRO A 42 7.22 -11.30 -4.83
CA PRO A 42 8.63 -11.06 -5.18
C PRO A 42 8.85 -10.03 -6.29
N GLY A 43 8.00 -10.02 -7.30
CA GLY A 43 8.12 -9.10 -8.43
C GLY A 43 7.11 -9.40 -9.52
N ALA A 44 6.99 -8.47 -10.47
CA ALA A 44 6.27 -8.75 -11.71
C ALA A 44 7.17 -9.62 -12.60
N PHE A 45 6.60 -10.66 -13.23
CA PHE A 45 7.32 -11.58 -14.12
C PHE A 45 8.46 -12.38 -13.46
N THR A 46 8.36 -12.63 -12.14
CA THR A 46 9.31 -13.43 -11.34
C THR A 46 8.67 -14.68 -10.79
#